data_AF-A0A2G9S3K5-F1
#
_entry.id   AF-A0A2G9S3K5-F1
#
_cell.length_a   1.000
_cell.length_b   1.000
_cell.length_c   1.000
_cell.angle_alpha   90.00
_cell.angle_beta   90.00
_cell.angle_gamma   90.00
#
_symmetry.space_group_name_H-M   'P 1'
#
loop_
_entity.id
_entity.type
_entity.pdbx_description
1 polymer ?
#
loop_
_entity_poly.entity_id
_entity_poly.type
_entity_poly.pdbx_seq_one_letter_code
_entity_poly.pdbx_strand_id
1 'polypeptide(L)'
;MLYVLVRGSSPVEIRTSPLIVLAFNLPAMTVDQFYGENLVRNLALFLKIPASKIRITKIIPEGSRRRKRAAGGLSVSVEISDPPANQTNSTSNNSTGGLSYSDFQSMSQSLASAAITGSLSSYLNVTVSSLSVSTPVPPPTDAAWSQVAAQPVDSRNQSSSTGNYLATVSSLKVIRDPVAGLPGQVLSQQPSIMAVDSNGNCVSVSSSSLSLTARLKYANNTYASDGLTGNTTILFDSCWANYTDLVLNLPDQLDHQGQ
;
A
#
# COMPACT_ATOMS: atom_id res chain seq x y z
N MET A 1 2.88 5.77 20.37
CA MET A 1 3.76 6.96 20.48
C MET A 1 4.72 6.79 21.64
N LEU A 2 5.98 7.22 21.47
CA LEU A 2 6.97 7.32 22.55
C LEU A 2 6.84 8.72 23.18
N TYR A 3 6.54 8.79 24.48
CA TYR A 3 6.57 10.04 25.23
C TYR A 3 7.87 10.11 26.01
N VAL A 4 8.70 11.10 25.70
CA VAL A 4 9.95 11.34 26.42
C VAL A 4 9.77 12.57 27.29
N LEU A 5 9.77 12.39 28.60
CA LEU A 5 9.77 13.48 29.56
C LEU A 5 11.21 13.87 29.87
N VAL A 6 11.67 14.98 29.29
CA VAL A 6 12.99 15.54 29.57
C VAL A 6 12.88 16.53 30.74
N ARG A 7 13.69 16.35 31.79
CA ARG A 7 13.79 17.27 32.93
C ARG A 7 15.26 17.57 33.23
N GLY A 8 15.58 18.84 33.46
CA GLY A 8 16.93 19.29 33.82
C GLY A 8 17.38 20.51 33.01
N SER A 9 18.53 21.06 33.38
CA SER A 9 19.13 22.24 32.73
C SER A 9 20.10 21.89 31.59
N SER A 10 20.44 20.60 31.42
CA SER A 10 21.37 20.14 30.39
C SER A 10 20.62 19.71 29.13
N PRO A 11 21.08 20.08 27.92
CA PRO A 11 20.50 19.59 26.67
C PRO A 11 20.54 18.07 26.59
N VAL A 12 19.47 17.46 26.09
CA VAL A 12 19.38 16.02 25.81
C VAL A 12 19.23 15.84 24.31
N GLU A 13 20.13 15.05 23.72
CA GLU A 13 20.01 14.62 22.32
C GLU A 13 19.23 13.29 22.27
N ILE A 14 18.10 13.29 21.56
CA ILE A 14 17.33 12.07 21.28
C ILE A 14 17.70 11.62 19.87
N ARG A 15 18.35 10.46 19.76
CA ARG A 15 18.70 9.86 18.46
C ARG A 15 17.69 8.78 18.10
N THR A 16 17.04 8.92 16.97
CA THR A 16 16.12 7.93 16.41
C THR A 16 16.70 7.32 15.14
N SER A 17 16.48 6.02 14.92
CA SER A 17 16.82 5.35 13.66
C SER A 17 15.56 5.08 12.85
N PRO A 18 15.54 5.36 11.53
CA PRO A 18 14.44 4.99 10.66
C PRO A 18 14.33 3.47 10.50
N LEU A 19 13.10 2.96 10.37
CA LEU A 19 12.83 1.56 10.08
C LEU A 19 11.54 1.40 9.28
N ILE A 20 11.43 0.32 8.51
CA ILE A 20 10.15 -0.17 7.94
C ILE A 20 9.59 -1.24 8.88
N VAL A 21 8.29 -1.17 9.18
CA VAL A 21 7.54 -2.27 9.82
C VAL A 21 6.65 -2.94 8.78
N LEU A 22 6.80 -4.26 8.64
CA LEU A 22 5.98 -5.11 7.80
C LEU A 22 5.09 -5.99 8.66
N ALA A 23 3.86 -6.20 8.21
CA ALA A 23 2.94 -7.19 8.77
C ALA A 23 2.40 -8.08 7.64
N PHE A 24 2.83 -9.34 7.61
CA PHE A 24 2.34 -10.35 6.67
C PHE A 24 1.18 -11.11 7.28
N ASN A 25 0.14 -11.38 6.49
CA ASN A 25 -0.86 -12.40 6.81
C ASN A 25 -0.68 -13.57 5.85
N LEU A 26 -0.46 -14.75 6.40
CA LEU A 26 -0.22 -15.99 5.68
C LEU A 26 -1.39 -16.96 5.97
N PRO A 27 -1.71 -17.89 5.05
CA PRO A 27 -2.69 -18.93 5.32
C PRO A 27 -2.23 -19.84 6.46
N ALA A 28 -3.15 -20.67 6.96
CA ALA A 28 -2.88 -21.63 8.03
C ALA A 28 -1.71 -22.56 7.67
N MET A 29 -0.60 -22.39 8.37
CA MET A 29 0.59 -23.23 8.28
C MET A 29 1.21 -23.40 9.66
N THR A 30 1.93 -24.50 9.89
CA THR A 30 2.67 -24.67 11.14
C THR A 30 3.82 -23.67 11.20
N VAL A 31 4.26 -23.29 12.41
CA VAL A 31 5.46 -22.46 12.57
C VAL A 31 6.67 -23.15 11.93
N ASP A 32 6.73 -24.48 11.98
CA ASP A 32 7.80 -25.25 11.34
C ASP A 32 7.72 -25.21 9.80
N GLN A 33 6.52 -25.10 9.22
CA GLN A 33 6.36 -24.80 7.79
C GLN A 33 6.72 -23.34 7.47
N PHE A 34 6.51 -22.43 8.43
CA PHE A 34 6.97 -21.06 8.38
C PHE A 34 8.44 -20.95 8.78
N TYR A 35 9.34 -21.35 7.89
CA TYR A 35 10.78 -21.19 8.10
C TYR A 35 11.18 -19.71 8.11
N GLY A 36 11.16 -19.06 9.27
CA GLY A 36 11.47 -17.64 9.43
C GLY A 36 12.81 -17.22 8.80
N GLU A 37 13.82 -18.09 8.85
CA GLU A 37 15.11 -17.83 8.18
C GLU A 37 15.00 -17.78 6.65
N ASN A 38 14.16 -18.62 6.05
CA ASN A 38 13.90 -18.59 4.61
C ASN A 38 13.13 -17.33 4.22
N LEU A 39 12.15 -16.89 5.04
CA LEU A 39 11.47 -15.62 4.81
C LEU A 39 12.46 -14.45 4.82
N VAL A 40 13.30 -14.36 5.86
CA VAL A 40 14.31 -13.29 6.00
C VAL A 40 15.28 -13.31 4.82
N ARG A 41 15.79 -14.49 4.44
CA ARG A 41 16.70 -14.64 3.30
C ARG A 41 16.05 -14.23 1.98
N ASN A 42 14.85 -14.71 1.70
CA ASN A 42 14.16 -14.43 0.45
C ASN A 42 13.75 -12.95 0.35
N LEU A 43 13.32 -12.36 1.46
CA LEU A 43 13.03 -10.94 1.56
C LEU A 43 14.30 -10.09 1.34
N ALA A 44 15.43 -10.50 1.92
CA ALA A 44 16.73 -9.86 1.71
C ALA A 44 17.15 -9.89 0.22
N LEU A 45 16.98 -11.04 -0.44
CA LEU A 45 17.24 -11.19 -1.88
C LEU A 45 16.32 -10.33 -2.74
N PHE A 46 15.02 -10.30 -2.42
CA PHE A 46 14.03 -9.49 -3.11
C PHE A 46 14.34 -7.98 -3.00
N LEU A 47 14.65 -7.52 -1.79
CA LEU A 47 14.96 -6.11 -1.50
C LEU A 47 16.39 -5.71 -1.84
N LYS A 48 17.25 -6.68 -2.17
CA LYS A 48 18.69 -6.47 -2.45
C LYS A 48 19.44 -5.82 -1.28
N ILE A 49 19.12 -6.24 -0.06
CA ILE A 49 19.78 -5.80 1.17
C ILE A 49 20.36 -6.99 1.95
N PRO A 50 21.36 -6.78 2.84
CA PRO A 50 21.83 -7.84 3.71
C PRO A 50 20.73 -8.36 4.65
N ALA A 51 20.68 -9.68 4.86
CA ALA A 51 19.74 -10.30 5.81
C ALA A 51 19.87 -9.77 7.24
N SER A 52 21.04 -9.26 7.63
CA SER A 52 21.28 -8.64 8.95
C SER A 52 20.48 -7.35 9.19
N LYS A 53 19.90 -6.76 8.14
CA LYS A 53 19.01 -5.60 8.20
C LYS A 53 17.55 -5.98 8.48
N ILE A 54 17.20 -7.26 8.44
CA ILE A 54 15.83 -7.76 8.53
C ILE A 54 15.67 -8.59 9.80
N ARG A 55 14.62 -8.31 10.57
CA ARG A 55 14.36 -8.99 11.85
C ARG A 55 12.88 -9.36 11.98
N ILE A 56 12.58 -10.60 12.31
CA ILE A 56 11.22 -10.99 12.71
C ILE A 56 11.03 -10.57 14.16
N THR A 57 10.02 -9.74 14.43
CA THR A 57 9.76 -9.23 15.79
C THR A 57 8.59 -9.92 16.47
N LYS A 58 7.62 -10.41 15.70
CA LYS A 58 6.44 -11.06 16.25
C LYS A 58 5.87 -12.09 15.29
N ILE A 59 5.40 -13.19 15.84
CA ILE A 59 4.65 -14.22 15.12
C ILE A 59 3.39 -14.51 15.93
N ILE A 60 2.22 -14.37 15.33
CA ILE A 60 0.91 -14.53 15.97
C ILE A 60 0.11 -15.57 15.18
N PRO A 61 -0.13 -16.77 15.74
CA PRO A 61 -1.07 -17.72 15.15
C PRO A 61 -2.51 -17.26 15.42
N GLU A 62 -3.29 -17.14 14.36
CA GLU A 62 -4.68 -16.68 14.39
C GLU A 62 -5.61 -17.87 14.67
N GLY A 63 -5.78 -18.28 15.93
CA GLY A 63 -6.67 -19.42 16.25
C GLY A 63 -6.67 -19.97 17.68
N SER A 64 -6.15 -19.23 18.65
CA SER A 64 -5.68 -19.84 19.91
C SER A 64 -6.75 -20.26 20.93
N ARG A 65 -8.04 -19.86 20.86
CA ARG A 65 -8.88 -20.00 22.09
C ARG A 65 -10.21 -20.76 22.12
N ARG A 66 -10.96 -21.10 21.06
CA ARG A 66 -12.14 -22.01 21.25
C ARG A 66 -12.87 -22.60 20.05
N ARG A 67 -12.31 -22.70 18.84
CA ARG A 67 -12.96 -23.46 17.76
C ARG A 67 -11.93 -24.23 16.95
N LYS A 68 -11.87 -25.54 17.17
CA LYS A 68 -11.12 -26.55 16.39
C LYS A 68 -11.55 -26.64 14.90
N ARG A 69 -12.12 -25.58 14.30
CA ARG A 69 -12.71 -25.61 12.95
C ARG A 69 -12.48 -24.34 12.11
N ALA A 70 -11.76 -23.34 12.60
CA ALA A 70 -11.33 -22.23 11.74
C ALA A 70 -9.93 -22.56 11.21
N ALA A 71 -9.75 -22.55 9.89
CA ALA A 71 -8.44 -22.56 9.26
C ALA A 71 -7.72 -21.25 9.67
N GLY A 72 -7.00 -21.30 10.78
CA GLY A 72 -6.42 -20.11 11.41
C GLY A 72 -5.20 -19.61 10.64
N GLY A 73 -5.19 -18.34 10.24
CA GLY A 73 -4.04 -17.71 9.56
C GLY A 73 -2.82 -17.52 10.47
N LEU A 74 -1.72 -17.05 9.91
CA LEU A 74 -0.51 -16.68 10.65
C LEU A 74 -0.16 -15.22 10.33
N SER A 75 -0.05 -14.38 11.37
CA SER A 75 0.38 -13.00 11.23
C SER A 75 1.83 -12.85 11.67
N VAL A 76 2.68 -12.26 10.83
CA VAL A 76 4.13 -12.13 11.05
C VAL A 76 4.54 -10.67 10.94
N SER A 77 5.16 -10.14 11.98
CA SER A 77 5.74 -8.80 11.99
C SER A 77 7.24 -8.85 11.74
N VAL A 78 7.71 -8.04 10.80
CA VAL A 78 9.12 -7.95 10.40
C VAL A 78 9.55 -6.48 10.41
N GLU A 79 10.73 -6.21 10.92
CA GLU A 79 11.38 -4.91 10.89
C GLU A 79 12.56 -4.92 9.92
N ILE A 80 12.71 -3.83 9.16
CA ILE A 80 13.85 -3.58 8.29
C ILE A 80 14.53 -2.30 8.74
N SER A 81 15.77 -2.41 9.21
CA SER A 81 16.57 -1.28 9.69
C SER A 81 18.07 -1.60 9.69
N ASP A 82 18.89 -0.58 9.87
CA ASP A 82 20.30 -0.81 10.17
C ASP A 82 20.44 -1.52 11.53
N PRO A 83 21.35 -2.51 11.67
CA PRO A 83 21.58 -3.13 12.96
C PRO A 83 22.00 -2.07 13.99
N PRO A 84 21.63 -2.22 15.27
CA PRO A 84 22.06 -1.32 16.32
C PRO A 84 23.58 -1.17 16.28
N ALA A 85 24.08 0.05 16.17
CA ALA A 85 25.50 0.31 16.25
C ALA A 85 25.96 0.04 17.70
N ASN A 86 26.84 -0.93 17.89
CA ASN A 86 27.62 -1.00 19.13
C ASN A 86 28.52 0.24 19.13
N GLN A 87 28.21 1.21 19.99
CA GLN A 87 29.02 2.42 20.13
C GLN A 87 30.39 2.06 20.70
N THR A 88 31.36 1.88 19.81
CA THR A 88 32.78 2.10 20.10
C THR A 88 33.43 2.66 18.84
N ASN A 89 33.71 3.96 18.88
CA ASN A 89 34.59 4.71 17.98
C ASN A 89 34.51 4.38 16.49
N SER A 90 33.70 5.14 15.74
CA SER A 90 33.93 5.31 14.30
C SER A 90 33.62 6.73 13.88
N THR A 91 34.65 7.57 13.94
CA THR A 91 34.74 8.81 13.18
C THR A 91 34.96 8.44 11.72
N SER A 92 33.91 7.99 11.03
CA SER A 92 33.99 7.62 9.62
C SER A 92 32.77 8.17 8.90
N ASN A 93 32.98 9.33 8.28
CA ASN A 93 32.13 9.82 7.21
C ASN A 93 32.00 8.72 6.12
N ASN A 94 30.79 8.50 5.63
CA ASN A 94 30.36 7.43 4.71
C ASN A 94 30.36 6.00 5.28
N SER A 95 29.28 5.64 5.98
CA SER A 95 28.85 4.25 6.10
C SER A 95 28.40 3.73 4.72
N THR A 96 29.32 3.12 3.97
CA THR A 96 29.13 2.47 2.65
C THR A 96 28.16 1.27 2.63
N GLY A 97 27.22 1.20 3.58
CA GLY A 97 26.21 0.15 3.66
C GLY A 97 25.07 0.43 4.67
N GLY A 98 24.86 1.69 5.04
CA GLY A 98 23.69 2.12 5.84
C GLY A 98 22.48 2.36 4.94
N LEU A 99 21.27 2.13 5.45
CA LEU A 99 20.03 2.40 4.73
C LEU A 99 19.67 3.89 4.82
N SER A 100 19.48 4.53 3.67
CA SER A 100 19.01 5.91 3.55
C SER A 100 17.48 5.99 3.51
N TYR A 101 16.94 7.20 3.66
CA TYR A 101 15.50 7.43 3.52
C TYR A 101 14.94 7.01 2.15
N SER A 102 15.69 7.29 1.07
CA SER A 102 15.33 6.87 -0.29
C SER A 102 15.35 5.35 -0.47
N ASP A 103 16.23 4.63 0.24
CA ASP A 103 16.22 3.16 0.21
C ASP A 103 14.93 2.64 0.83
N PHE A 104 14.49 3.20 1.95
CA PHE A 104 13.21 2.82 2.56
C PHE A 104 12.03 3.09 1.62
N GLN A 105 12.01 4.24 0.93
CA GLN A 105 10.96 4.54 -0.06
C GLN A 105 10.95 3.52 -1.19
N SER A 106 12.11 3.21 -1.76
CA SER A 106 12.25 2.28 -2.90
C SER A 106 11.87 0.85 -2.51
N MET A 107 12.27 0.40 -1.32
CA MET A 107 11.88 -0.90 -0.77
C MET A 107 10.38 -0.99 -0.55
N SER A 108 9.77 0.04 0.05
CA SER A 108 8.32 0.08 0.28
C SER A 108 7.51 0.07 -1.01
N GLN A 109 7.95 0.80 -2.04
CA GLN A 109 7.32 0.77 -3.37
C GLN A 109 7.44 -0.61 -4.04
N SER A 110 8.61 -1.24 -3.93
CA SER A 110 8.84 -2.60 -4.46
C SER A 110 7.95 -3.63 -3.78
N LEU A 111 7.85 -3.58 -2.45
CA LEU A 111 6.99 -4.46 -1.66
C LEU A 111 5.51 -4.28 -2.01
N ALA A 112 5.06 -3.03 -2.10
CA ALA A 112 3.67 -2.74 -2.42
C ALA A 112 3.31 -3.19 -3.84
N SER A 113 4.19 -2.93 -4.82
CA SER A 113 4.01 -3.39 -6.20
C SER A 113 3.97 -4.92 -6.29
N ALA A 114 4.87 -5.61 -5.58
CA ALA A 114 4.89 -7.07 -5.57
C ALA A 114 3.67 -7.69 -4.88
N ALA A 115 3.17 -7.05 -3.82
CA ALA A 115 1.94 -7.47 -3.14
C ALA A 115 0.71 -7.29 -4.03
N ILE A 116 0.57 -6.13 -4.69
CA ILE A 116 -0.57 -5.81 -5.57
C ILE A 116 -0.62 -6.72 -6.81
N THR A 117 0.54 -7.04 -7.38
CA THR A 117 0.65 -7.93 -8.55
C THR A 117 0.60 -9.41 -8.20
N GLY A 118 0.66 -9.77 -6.92
CA GLY A 118 0.71 -11.15 -6.44
C GLY A 118 2.05 -11.87 -6.63
N SER A 119 3.07 -11.19 -7.15
CA SER A 119 4.41 -11.74 -7.39
C SER A 119 5.20 -11.97 -6.09
N LEU A 120 4.82 -11.30 -4.99
CA LEU A 120 5.50 -11.41 -3.70
C LEU A 120 5.54 -12.86 -3.18
N SER A 121 4.49 -13.64 -3.39
CA SER A 121 4.43 -15.05 -2.94
C SER A 121 5.51 -15.90 -3.62
N SER A 122 5.77 -15.64 -4.90
CA SER A 122 6.80 -16.34 -5.67
C SER A 122 8.21 -15.96 -5.20
N TYR A 123 8.46 -14.67 -4.94
CA TYR A 123 9.75 -14.22 -4.43
C TYR A 123 10.06 -14.75 -3.03
N LEU A 124 9.05 -14.81 -2.16
CA LEU A 124 9.21 -15.28 -0.78
C LEU A 124 9.13 -16.80 -0.64
N ASN A 125 8.70 -17.51 -1.68
CA ASN A 125 8.42 -18.94 -1.68
C ASN A 125 7.41 -19.34 -0.56
N VAL A 126 6.45 -18.46 -0.30
CA VAL A 126 5.39 -18.63 0.70
C VAL A 126 4.15 -17.93 0.17
N THR A 127 2.97 -18.53 0.34
CA THR A 127 1.71 -17.87 0.00
C THR A 127 1.46 -16.69 0.92
N VAL A 128 1.46 -15.47 0.36
CA VAL A 128 1.13 -14.24 1.09
C VAL A 128 -0.32 -13.86 0.79
N SER A 129 -1.16 -13.82 1.83
CA SER A 129 -2.56 -13.39 1.69
C SER A 129 -2.65 -11.86 1.64
N SER A 130 -1.94 -11.18 2.53
CA SER A 130 -1.82 -9.72 2.53
C SER A 130 -0.55 -9.25 3.23
N LEU A 131 -0.20 -8.00 2.99
CA LEU A 131 0.94 -7.29 3.54
C LEU A 131 0.48 -5.91 4.01
N SER A 132 1.01 -5.43 5.13
CA SER A 132 0.97 -4.02 5.50
C SER A 132 2.40 -3.50 5.59
N VAL A 133 2.65 -2.33 4.98
CA VAL A 133 3.97 -1.67 4.98
C VAL A 133 3.85 -0.32 5.67
N SER A 134 4.53 -0.15 6.81
CA SER A 134 4.68 1.13 7.49
C SER A 134 6.09 1.66 7.22
N THR A 135 6.18 2.86 6.67
CA THR A 135 7.44 3.51 6.28
C THR A 135 7.93 4.48 7.36
N PRO A 136 9.25 4.72 7.46
CA PRO A 136 9.76 5.73 8.38
C PRO A 136 9.29 7.12 7.96
N VAL A 137 9.17 8.02 8.93
CA VAL A 137 8.95 9.44 8.66
C VAL A 137 10.19 10.04 7.97
N PRO A 138 10.01 10.99 7.04
CA PRO A 138 11.12 11.69 6.40
C PRO A 138 12.00 12.40 7.45
N PRO A 139 13.32 12.55 7.22
CA PRO A 139 14.17 13.31 8.13
C PRO A 139 13.86 14.82 8.03
N PRO A 140 14.10 15.62 9.08
CA PRO A 140 13.81 17.07 9.07
C PRO A 140 14.51 17.88 7.98
N THR A 141 15.58 17.34 7.41
CA THR A 141 16.33 17.94 6.30
C THR A 141 15.69 17.70 4.93
N ASP A 142 14.71 16.80 4.83
CA ASP A 142 14.00 16.46 3.61
C ASP A 142 12.78 17.37 3.40
N ALA A 143 12.51 17.77 2.15
CA ALA A 143 11.37 18.63 1.82
C ALA A 143 10.01 18.02 2.23
N ALA A 144 9.89 16.69 2.18
CA ALA A 144 8.68 15.96 2.58
C ALA A 144 8.39 16.07 4.09
N TRP A 145 9.37 16.43 4.92
CA TRP A 145 9.16 16.66 6.35
C TRP A 145 8.09 17.70 6.63
N SER A 146 8.09 18.79 5.86
CA SER A 146 7.13 19.89 6.03
C SER A 146 5.66 19.42 5.94
N GLN A 147 5.39 18.42 5.10
CA GLN A 147 4.05 17.88 4.90
C GLN A 147 3.60 17.01 6.07
N VAL A 148 4.51 16.25 6.67
CA VAL A 148 4.21 15.34 7.80
C VAL A 148 4.20 16.09 9.12
N ALA A 149 5.11 17.05 9.30
CA ALA A 149 5.23 17.84 10.53
C ALA A 149 4.04 18.77 10.77
N ALA A 150 3.33 19.18 9.70
CA ALA A 150 2.14 20.00 9.79
C ALA A 150 0.86 19.20 10.10
N GLN A 151 0.88 17.87 10.00
CA GLN A 151 -0.30 17.07 10.28
C GLN A 151 -0.58 16.98 11.79
N PRO A 152 -1.82 17.25 12.23
CA PRO A 152 -2.18 17.11 13.63
C PRO A 152 -2.04 15.64 14.06
N VAL A 153 -1.35 15.43 15.17
CA VAL A 153 -1.20 14.10 15.78
C VAL A 153 -2.50 13.72 16.46
N ASP A 154 -3.41 13.06 15.75
CA ASP A 154 -4.64 12.53 16.35
C ASP A 154 -4.37 11.19 17.06
N SER A 155 -4.44 11.19 18.39
CA SER A 155 -4.26 9.99 19.22
C SER A 155 -5.33 8.91 18.99
N ARG A 156 -6.47 9.25 18.38
CA ARG A 156 -7.57 8.31 18.06
C ARG A 156 -7.41 7.63 16.70
N ASN A 157 -6.61 8.19 15.79
CA ASN A 157 -6.30 7.61 14.48
C ASN A 157 -4.99 6.81 14.46
N GLN A 158 -4.42 6.50 15.64
CA GLN A 158 -3.22 5.64 15.81
C GLN A 158 -3.41 4.17 15.36
N SER A 159 -4.54 3.83 14.75
CA SER A 159 -4.69 2.58 13.99
C SER A 159 -3.74 2.49 12.78
N SER A 160 -3.13 3.60 12.36
CA SER A 160 -2.17 3.69 11.25
C SER A 160 -0.72 3.25 11.59
N SER A 161 -0.47 2.60 12.74
CA SER A 161 0.76 1.78 12.85
C SER A 161 0.71 0.54 11.96
N THR A 162 -0.52 0.15 11.58
CA THR A 162 -0.79 -0.80 10.52
C THR A 162 -0.68 0.00 9.23
N GLY A 163 0.40 -0.19 8.48
CA GLY A 163 0.57 0.40 7.16
C GLY A 163 -0.59 0.05 6.22
N ASN A 164 -0.57 0.64 5.03
CA ASN A 164 -1.62 0.42 4.03
C ASN A 164 -1.84 -1.09 3.79
N TYR A 165 -3.10 -1.53 3.72
CA TYR A 165 -3.45 -2.92 3.41
C TYR A 165 -3.15 -3.21 1.93
N LEU A 166 -2.23 -4.12 1.68
CA LEU A 166 -1.76 -4.51 0.36
C LEU A 166 -2.03 -6.00 0.16
N ALA A 167 -2.63 -6.35 -0.98
CA ALA A 167 -2.91 -7.72 -1.37
C ALA A 167 -3.02 -7.78 -2.89
N THR A 168 -3.04 -8.97 -3.46
CA THR A 168 -3.30 -9.14 -4.90
C THR A 168 -4.68 -8.61 -5.24
N VAL A 169 -4.79 -7.71 -6.21
CA VAL A 169 -6.08 -7.21 -6.67
C VAL A 169 -6.78 -8.31 -7.46
N SER A 170 -7.94 -8.74 -6.97
CA SER A 170 -8.73 -9.80 -7.61
C SER A 170 -9.77 -9.23 -8.58
N SER A 171 -10.37 -8.09 -8.22
CA SER A 171 -11.48 -7.51 -8.95
C SER A 171 -11.60 -6.01 -8.68
N LEU A 172 -12.20 -5.31 -9.65
CA LEU A 172 -12.62 -3.93 -9.52
C LEU A 172 -14.14 -3.92 -9.38
N LYS A 173 -14.64 -3.33 -8.29
CA LYS A 173 -16.08 -3.25 -8.01
C LYS A 173 -16.56 -1.83 -8.25
N VAL A 174 -17.61 -1.69 -9.06
CA VAL A 174 -18.36 -0.43 -9.15
C VAL A 174 -19.18 -0.30 -7.87
N ILE A 175 -18.86 0.71 -7.05
CA ILE A 175 -19.56 0.99 -5.80
C ILE A 175 -20.66 2.02 -6.03
N ARG A 176 -20.42 2.95 -6.95
CA ARG A 176 -21.40 3.94 -7.39
C ARG A 176 -21.48 3.86 -8.90
N ASP A 177 -22.65 3.52 -9.42
CA ASP A 177 -22.89 3.44 -10.86
C ASP A 177 -22.92 4.84 -11.49
N PRO A 178 -22.47 4.99 -12.75
CA PRO A 178 -22.64 6.23 -13.47
C PRO A 178 -24.13 6.44 -13.79
N VAL A 179 -24.63 7.67 -13.60
CA VAL A 179 -25.98 8.06 -14.03
C VAL A 179 -25.86 9.15 -15.08
N ALA A 180 -26.47 8.91 -16.25
CA ALA A 180 -26.47 9.87 -17.34
C ALA A 180 -27.10 11.21 -16.89
N GLY A 181 -26.50 12.31 -17.32
CA GLY A 181 -27.10 13.65 -17.26
C GLY A 181 -27.67 14.04 -18.63
N LEU A 182 -27.83 15.34 -18.83
CA LEU A 182 -28.05 15.89 -20.17
C LEU A 182 -26.78 15.68 -21.03
N PRO A 183 -26.91 15.40 -22.35
CA PRO A 183 -25.75 15.33 -23.24
C PRO A 183 -24.88 16.60 -23.18
N GLY A 184 -23.57 16.43 -23.20
CA GLY A 184 -22.61 17.54 -23.07
C GLY A 184 -22.45 18.11 -21.65
N GLN A 185 -23.16 17.57 -20.65
CA GLN A 185 -22.95 17.87 -19.23
C GLN A 185 -22.24 16.73 -18.51
N VAL A 186 -21.64 17.04 -17.36
CA VAL A 186 -21.11 16.00 -16.47
C VAL A 186 -22.22 15.02 -16.09
N LEU A 187 -21.86 13.75 -15.93
CA LEU A 187 -22.79 12.73 -15.45
C LEU A 187 -23.46 13.22 -14.15
N SER A 188 -24.77 13.03 -14.05
CA SER A 188 -25.55 13.41 -12.86
C SER A 188 -25.07 12.64 -11.62
N GLN A 189 -24.54 11.44 -11.83
CA GLN A 189 -23.76 10.70 -10.85
C GLN A 189 -22.48 10.18 -11.48
N GLN A 190 -21.34 10.57 -10.92
CA GLN A 190 -20.03 10.06 -11.33
C GLN A 190 -19.79 8.66 -10.74
N PRO A 191 -19.13 7.77 -11.51
CA PRO A 191 -18.83 6.43 -11.03
C PRO A 191 -17.68 6.42 -10.02
N SER A 192 -17.80 5.55 -9.01
CA SER A 192 -16.75 5.27 -8.02
C SER A 192 -16.44 3.78 -8.05
N ILE A 193 -15.17 3.46 -8.26
CA ILE A 193 -14.68 2.08 -8.39
C ILE A 193 -13.73 1.79 -7.23
N MET A 194 -13.83 0.59 -6.67
CA MET A 194 -12.96 0.11 -5.60
C MET A 194 -12.16 -1.11 -6.04
N ALA A 195 -10.85 -1.11 -5.82
CA ALA A 195 -9.98 -2.26 -6.00
C ALA A 195 -10.03 -3.16 -4.77
N VAL A 196 -10.33 -4.45 -4.97
CA VAL A 196 -10.49 -5.40 -3.87
C VAL A 196 -9.73 -6.71 -4.05
N ASP A 197 -9.40 -7.37 -2.93
CA ASP A 197 -8.83 -8.71 -2.89
C ASP A 197 -9.90 -9.79 -3.15
N SER A 198 -9.54 -11.08 -3.08
CA SER A 198 -10.48 -12.21 -3.30
C SER A 198 -11.59 -12.30 -2.25
N ASN A 199 -11.39 -11.68 -1.09
CA ASN A 199 -12.35 -11.64 0.02
C ASN A 199 -13.24 -10.38 -0.02
N GLY A 200 -12.97 -9.46 -0.95
CA GLY A 200 -13.68 -8.19 -1.07
C GLY A 200 -13.13 -7.05 -0.20
N ASN A 201 -11.95 -7.22 0.39
CA ASN A 201 -11.28 -6.18 1.17
C ASN A 201 -10.66 -5.12 0.26
N CYS A 202 -10.75 -3.85 0.66
CA CYS A 202 -10.14 -2.70 -0.02
C CYS A 202 -8.61 -2.81 -0.04
N VAL A 203 -8.02 -2.85 -1.24
CA VAL A 203 -6.57 -2.95 -1.46
C VAL A 203 -6.00 -1.59 -1.82
N SER A 204 -5.06 -1.09 -1.04
CA SER A 204 -4.39 0.19 -1.31
C SER A 204 -3.44 0.07 -2.50
N VAL A 205 -3.90 0.46 -3.68
CA VAL A 205 -3.15 0.39 -4.94
C VAL A 205 -2.48 1.72 -5.34
N SER A 206 -2.60 2.77 -4.54
CA SER A 206 -2.01 4.10 -4.82
C SER A 206 -0.49 4.12 -4.98
N SER A 207 0.22 3.15 -4.39
CA SER A 207 1.66 2.96 -4.57
C SER A 207 2.03 2.22 -5.86
N SER A 208 1.05 1.78 -6.65
CA SER A 208 1.25 1.17 -7.96
C SER A 208 0.97 2.16 -9.08
N SER A 209 1.47 1.89 -10.29
CA SER A 209 1.14 2.65 -11.50
C SER A 209 -0.21 2.25 -12.10
N LEU A 210 -1.12 1.68 -11.31
CA LEU A 210 -2.42 1.22 -11.80
C LEU A 210 -3.31 2.44 -12.11
N SER A 211 -3.73 2.54 -13.36
CA SER A 211 -4.69 3.54 -13.84
C SER A 211 -6.00 2.87 -14.24
N LEU A 212 -7.12 3.54 -13.99
CA LEU A 212 -8.43 3.13 -14.46
C LEU A 212 -8.83 4.01 -15.65
N THR A 213 -9.31 3.40 -16.73
CA THR A 213 -9.82 4.13 -17.90
C THR A 213 -11.30 3.82 -18.14
N ALA A 214 -12.12 4.86 -18.24
CA ALA A 214 -13.54 4.77 -18.57
C ALA A 214 -13.76 4.89 -20.08
N ARG A 215 -14.63 4.05 -20.64
CA ARG A 215 -15.04 4.09 -22.05
C ARG A 215 -16.53 3.87 -22.18
N LEU A 216 -17.19 4.59 -23.09
CA LEU A 216 -18.59 4.34 -23.41
C LEU A 216 -18.70 3.01 -24.16
N LYS A 217 -19.60 2.15 -23.70
CA LYS A 217 -19.94 0.88 -24.34
C LYS A 217 -21.40 0.91 -24.77
N TYR A 218 -21.65 0.64 -26.06
CA TYR A 218 -22.99 0.57 -26.62
C TYR A 218 -23.68 -0.75 -26.27
N ALA A 219 -25.01 -0.80 -26.44
CA ALA A 219 -25.83 -1.99 -26.20
C ALA A 219 -25.41 -3.21 -27.05
N ASN A 220 -24.82 -2.97 -28.23
CA ASN A 220 -24.26 -4.01 -29.10
C ASN A 220 -22.87 -4.53 -28.64
N ASN A 221 -22.42 -4.15 -27.45
CA ASN A 221 -21.12 -4.47 -26.86
C ASN A 221 -19.88 -3.85 -27.53
N THR A 222 -20.05 -2.91 -28.46
CA THR A 222 -18.92 -2.16 -29.04
C THR A 222 -18.58 -0.93 -28.19
N TYR A 223 -17.32 -0.48 -28.25
CA TYR A 223 -16.86 0.71 -27.55
C TYR A 223 -16.89 1.92 -28.49
N ALA A 224 -17.41 3.05 -28.01
CA ALA A 224 -17.25 4.32 -28.73
C ALA A 224 -15.78 4.77 -28.69
N SER A 225 -15.31 5.40 -29.78
CA SER A 225 -14.00 6.07 -29.79
C SER A 225 -14.03 7.33 -28.92
N ASP A 226 -15.07 8.16 -29.08
CA ASP A 226 -15.17 9.51 -28.49
C ASP A 226 -16.47 9.73 -27.72
N GLY A 227 -17.01 8.65 -27.14
CA GLY A 227 -18.30 8.66 -26.43
C GLY A 227 -18.26 9.29 -25.04
N LEU A 228 -17.06 9.49 -24.48
CA LEU A 228 -16.84 10.17 -23.20
C LEU A 228 -15.79 11.25 -23.38
N THR A 229 -15.99 12.36 -22.68
CA THR A 229 -15.01 13.45 -22.52
C THR A 229 -14.77 13.74 -21.03
N GLY A 230 -13.85 14.66 -20.73
CA GLY A 230 -13.33 14.88 -19.37
C GLY A 230 -12.08 14.05 -19.10
N ASN A 231 -11.74 13.84 -17.83
CA ASN A 231 -10.63 12.97 -17.45
C ASN A 231 -11.05 11.49 -17.46
N THR A 232 -10.89 10.84 -18.60
CA THR A 232 -11.27 9.43 -18.78
C THR A 232 -10.28 8.45 -18.17
N THR A 233 -9.10 8.88 -17.74
CA THR A 233 -8.07 8.02 -17.15
C THR A 233 -7.58 8.61 -15.84
N ILE A 234 -7.88 7.92 -14.73
CA ILE A 234 -7.52 8.37 -13.39
C ILE A 234 -6.62 7.35 -12.69
N LEU A 235 -5.81 7.84 -11.76
CA LEU A 235 -5.08 6.99 -10.83
C LEU A 235 -5.98 6.65 -9.64
N PHE A 236 -5.63 5.57 -8.94
CA PHE A 236 -6.26 5.22 -7.69
C PHE A 236 -5.68 6.04 -6.54
N ASP A 237 -6.56 6.47 -5.63
CA ASP A 237 -6.20 6.98 -4.30
C ASP A 237 -6.60 5.95 -3.25
N SER A 238 -5.63 5.46 -2.48
CA SER A 238 -5.72 4.22 -1.70
C SER A 238 -6.30 3.09 -2.57
N CYS A 239 -7.55 2.66 -2.33
CA CYS A 239 -8.23 1.60 -3.08
C CYS A 239 -9.33 2.13 -4.01
N TRP A 240 -9.51 3.46 -4.09
CA TRP A 240 -10.61 4.10 -4.79
C TRP A 240 -10.14 4.78 -6.07
N ALA A 241 -10.93 4.64 -7.12
CA ALA A 241 -10.84 5.44 -8.33
C ALA A 241 -12.18 6.15 -8.51
N ASN A 242 -12.18 7.45 -8.20
CA ASN A 242 -13.37 8.29 -8.23
C ASN A 242 -13.28 9.24 -9.42
N TYR A 243 -14.16 9.05 -10.38
CA TYR A 243 -14.33 10.05 -11.43
C TYR A 243 -15.07 11.26 -10.88
N THR A 244 -14.80 12.43 -11.44
CA THR A 244 -15.44 13.68 -11.01
C THR A 244 -16.04 14.47 -12.17
N ASP A 245 -15.61 14.19 -13.40
CA ASP A 245 -15.81 15.04 -14.56
C ASP A 245 -16.09 14.25 -15.85
N LEU A 246 -16.50 12.98 -15.77
CA LEU A 246 -16.93 12.26 -16.98
C LEU A 246 -18.16 12.95 -17.57
N VAL A 247 -18.11 13.17 -18.89
CA VAL A 247 -19.18 13.79 -19.68
C VAL A 247 -19.56 12.84 -20.81
N LEU A 248 -20.86 12.61 -21.00
CA LEU A 248 -21.35 11.87 -22.17
C LEU A 248 -21.29 12.77 -23.40
N ASN A 249 -20.53 12.31 -24.39
CA ASN A 249 -20.47 12.90 -25.71
C ASN A 249 -21.13 11.93 -26.69
N LEU A 250 -22.43 12.09 -26.89
CA LEU A 250 -23.11 11.33 -27.94
C LEU A 250 -22.81 12.03 -29.26
N PRO A 251 -22.24 11.36 -30.28
CA PRO A 251 -22.21 11.94 -31.61
C PRO A 251 -23.66 12.22 -32.00
N ASP A 252 -23.94 13.44 -32.47
CA ASP A 252 -25.27 13.84 -32.92
C ASP A 252 -25.89 12.71 -33.74
N GLN A 253 -26.97 12.11 -33.24
CA GLN A 253 -27.91 11.44 -34.13
C GLN A 253 -28.59 12.56 -34.91
N LEU A 254 -27.91 13.03 -35.95
CA LEU A 254 -28.49 13.91 -36.95
C LEU A 254 -29.71 13.21 -37.54
N ASP A 255 -30.86 13.81 -37.24
CA ASP A 255 -32.14 13.75 -37.94
C ASP A 255 -32.11 13.08 -39.32
N HIS A 256 -32.65 11.87 -39.41
CA HIS A 256 -33.33 11.40 -40.62
C HIS A 256 -34.63 10.66 -40.24
N GLN A 257 -35.56 11.42 -39.66
CA GLN A 257 -36.99 11.20 -39.83
C GLN A 257 -37.47 12.34 -40.75
N GLY A 258 -37.62 12.08 -42.04
CA GLY A 258 -38.21 13.04 -42.96
C GLY A 258 -37.73 12.95 -44.41
N GLN A 259 -38.13 11.90 -45.12
CA GLN A 259 -38.76 11.98 -46.45
C GLN A 259 -39.33 10.62 -46.83
#